data_AF-A0A4R2IXB9-F1
#
_entry.id   AF-A0A4R2IXB9-F1
#
_cell.length_a   1.000
_cell.length_b   1.000
_cell.length_c   1.000
_cell.angle_alpha   90.00
_cell.angle_beta   90.00
_cell.angle_gamma   90.00
#
_symmetry.space_group_name_H-M   'P 1'
#
loop_
_entity.id
_entity.type
_entity.pdbx_description
1 polymer ?
#
loop_
_entity_poly.entity_id
_entity_poly.type
_entity_poly.pdbx_seq_one_letter_code
_entity_poly.pdbx_strand_id
1 'polypeptide(L)'
;MREFNRRTLLKGTAGAAAAAAGITMLDGPATAAPATFTHPGALHNWGDLNRAKVRVAAGTDPWLSGYYKLIANSHAQSGWAARPQATVIRGGTGENYGLLYNDIAAAYQNALRWWITGSTAHGDTARNILNAWSSTLTSIGGNADRFLAAGLYGYQFANVAELMRGYSGFDLARFKTMMLNVFYPMNNSFLNNHNDACITNYWANWDLCNMNSILAIAILCDDAAKYDQAVNYFKTGAGNGSIKHAVPFVYDSEGLAQWQESGRDQGHTVMGIGQMGAFCEMAWNQGEDLYGYDNNRFMKAAQYVAKYNLGQDVPFTKYTWGTGQSCAYQEHTVISSASRGQLRPVWEILHFHYTRRKYLSVPYISQMAAQVRPEGGGGDYGSTSGGFDQTGFGTVMYAK
;
A
#
# COMPACT_ATOMS: atom_id res chain seq x y z
N MET A 1 -58.29 6.19 17.02
CA MET A 1 -59.41 7.08 16.61
C MET A 1 -58.75 8.44 16.40
N ARG A 2 -58.52 9.03 15.23
CA ARG A 2 -58.87 8.95 13.79
C ARG A 2 -57.55 9.23 13.01
N GLU A 3 -57.31 8.97 11.72
CA GLU A 3 -58.04 8.44 10.57
C GLU A 3 -56.97 8.10 9.51
N PHE A 4 -57.15 7.00 8.79
CA PHE A 4 -56.52 6.77 7.49
C PHE A 4 -57.29 7.55 6.43
N ASN A 5 -56.61 8.15 5.45
CA ASN A 5 -57.22 8.30 4.13
C ASN A 5 -56.21 8.04 3.01
N ARG A 6 -56.57 7.11 2.12
CA ARG A 6 -55.82 6.66 0.95
C ARG A 6 -56.69 6.92 -0.28
N ARG A 7 -56.02 7.37 -1.35
CA ARG A 7 -56.42 7.41 -2.78
C ARG A 7 -57.17 8.65 -3.26
N THR A 8 -56.50 9.43 -4.10
CA THR A 8 -56.94 9.63 -5.48
C THR A 8 -55.70 9.72 -6.37
N LEU A 9 -55.73 8.97 -7.47
CA LEU A 9 -54.65 8.73 -8.42
C LEU A 9 -54.99 9.47 -9.73
N LEU A 10 -53.99 10.16 -10.31
CA LEU A 10 -53.82 10.57 -11.73
C LEU A 10 -54.86 11.49 -12.40
N LYS A 11 -54.40 12.70 -12.77
CA LYS A 11 -54.02 13.08 -14.16
C LYS A 11 -53.64 14.57 -14.22
N GLY A 12 -52.48 14.87 -14.81
CA GLY A 12 -52.04 16.25 -15.07
C GLY A 12 -50.56 16.32 -15.42
N THR A 13 -50.26 16.15 -16.70
CA THR A 13 -48.94 16.25 -17.35
C THR A 13 -48.42 17.70 -17.38
N ALA A 14 -47.13 17.89 -17.06
CA ALA A 14 -46.15 18.75 -17.76
C ALA A 14 -45.17 19.42 -16.76
N GLY A 15 -43.87 19.31 -17.03
CA GLY A 15 -42.83 20.10 -16.36
C GLY A 15 -41.62 19.28 -15.93
N ALA A 16 -40.81 18.83 -16.90
CA ALA A 16 -39.48 18.33 -16.62
C ALA A 16 -38.57 19.49 -16.20
N ALA A 17 -38.10 19.48 -14.95
CA ALA A 17 -36.95 20.26 -14.50
C ALA A 17 -35.95 19.27 -13.89
N ALA A 18 -34.95 18.90 -14.68
CA ALA A 18 -33.79 18.17 -14.19
C ALA A 18 -32.97 19.13 -13.32
N ALA A 19 -33.11 19.03 -12.01
CA ALA A 19 -32.17 19.64 -11.08
C ALA A 19 -30.91 18.78 -11.06
N ALA A 20 -29.90 19.18 -11.84
CA ALA A 20 -28.55 18.69 -11.68
C ALA A 20 -28.04 19.16 -10.30
N ALA A 21 -28.12 18.27 -9.30
CA ALA A 21 -27.41 18.47 -8.05
C ALA A 21 -25.91 18.28 -8.33
N GLY A 22 -25.23 19.38 -8.63
CA GLY A 22 -23.78 19.43 -8.64
C GLY A 22 -23.29 19.06 -7.24
N ILE A 23 -22.60 17.92 -7.14
CA ILE A 23 -21.85 17.56 -5.95
C ILE A 23 -20.62 18.46 -5.94
N THR A 24 -20.75 19.63 -5.32
CA THR A 24 -19.58 20.37 -4.84
C THR A 24 -18.93 19.52 -3.75
N MET A 25 -17.87 18.80 -4.12
CA MET A 25 -16.95 18.19 -3.16
C MET A 25 -16.23 19.35 -2.46
N LEU A 26 -16.79 19.78 -1.33
CA LEU A 26 -16.11 20.67 -0.41
C LEU A 26 -14.96 19.88 0.21
N ASP A 27 -13.74 20.42 0.15
CA ASP A 27 -12.61 19.97 0.96
C ASP A 27 -13.05 19.98 2.43
N GLY A 28 -13.41 18.80 2.94
CA GLY A 28 -13.81 18.63 4.33
C GLY A 28 -12.62 18.87 5.27
N PRO A 29 -12.87 19.23 6.54
CA PRO A 29 -11.82 19.29 7.56
C PRO A 29 -11.12 17.93 7.67
N ALA A 30 -9.88 17.94 8.16
CA ALA A 30 -9.13 16.72 8.45
C ALA A 30 -10.02 15.75 9.24
N THR A 31 -10.35 14.62 8.62
CA THR A 31 -11.07 13.51 9.25
C THR A 31 -10.15 12.92 10.31
N ALA A 32 -10.59 13.04 11.57
CA ALA A 32 -9.93 12.39 12.70
C ALA A 32 -9.97 10.86 12.53
N ALA A 33 -9.05 10.17 13.19
CA ALA A 33 -8.97 8.73 13.24
C ALA A 33 -10.35 8.09 13.52
N PRO A 34 -10.61 6.89 12.98
CA PRO A 34 -11.87 6.21 13.23
C PRO A 34 -12.08 6.02 14.74
N ALA A 35 -13.32 6.21 15.21
CA ALA A 35 -13.66 5.99 16.61
C ALA A 35 -13.43 4.55 17.08
N THR A 36 -13.38 3.60 16.15
CA THR A 36 -13.05 2.19 16.39
C THR A 36 -12.32 1.63 15.17
N PHE A 37 -11.18 0.98 15.40
CA PHE A 37 -10.43 0.32 14.34
C PHE A 37 -11.12 -0.96 13.87
N THR A 38 -11.12 -1.18 12.56
CA THR A 38 -11.65 -2.41 11.95
C THR A 38 -10.55 -3.47 11.84
N HIS A 39 -10.86 -4.72 12.19
CA HIS A 39 -9.94 -5.87 12.11
C HIS A 39 -10.59 -7.12 11.47
N PRO A 40 -9.91 -7.80 10.53
CA PRO A 40 -8.72 -7.33 9.82
C PRO A 40 -9.07 -6.08 8.99
N GLY A 41 -8.24 -5.04 9.05
CA GLY A 41 -8.52 -3.78 8.36
C GLY A 41 -7.30 -2.98 7.90
N ALA A 42 -6.14 -3.62 7.79
CA ALA A 42 -4.98 -3.04 7.11
C ALA A 42 -5.12 -3.23 5.58
N LEU A 43 -4.21 -3.93 4.90
CA LEU A 43 -4.33 -4.14 3.43
C LEU A 43 -5.53 -5.01 3.03
N HIS A 44 -5.93 -5.94 3.90
CA HIS A 44 -7.03 -6.87 3.63
C HIS A 44 -8.15 -6.69 4.65
N ASN A 45 -9.38 -6.69 4.17
CA ASN A 45 -10.58 -6.72 4.99
C ASN A 45 -11.24 -8.11 4.96
N TRP A 46 -12.16 -8.35 5.90
CA TRP A 46 -12.87 -9.63 6.00
C TRP A 46 -13.61 -10.01 4.71
N GLY A 47 -14.24 -9.03 4.04
CA GLY A 47 -15.00 -9.26 2.81
C GLY A 47 -14.14 -9.79 1.68
N ASP A 48 -12.91 -9.32 1.56
CA ASP A 48 -11.96 -9.74 0.53
C ASP A 48 -11.32 -11.09 0.83
N LEU A 49 -10.98 -11.34 2.09
CA LEU A 49 -10.51 -12.65 2.55
C LEU A 49 -11.57 -13.74 2.32
N ASN A 50 -12.83 -13.46 2.69
CA ASN A 50 -13.94 -14.39 2.48
C ASN A 50 -14.22 -14.62 0.97
N ARG A 51 -14.14 -13.57 0.16
CA ARG A 51 -14.33 -13.68 -1.30
C ARG A 51 -13.26 -14.56 -1.92
N ALA A 52 -11.98 -14.35 -1.57
CA ALA A 52 -10.88 -15.19 -2.02
C ALA A 52 -11.13 -16.67 -1.66
N LYS A 53 -11.45 -16.96 -0.39
CA LYS A 53 -11.79 -18.31 0.07
C LYS A 53 -12.90 -18.97 -0.76
N VAL A 54 -14.05 -18.31 -0.89
CA VAL A 54 -15.21 -18.86 -1.60
C VAL A 54 -14.94 -19.04 -3.09
N ARG A 55 -14.30 -18.05 -3.74
CA ARG A 55 -14.05 -18.09 -5.18
C ARG A 55 -12.96 -19.09 -5.57
N VAL A 56 -11.93 -19.26 -4.75
CA VAL A 56 -10.92 -20.31 -4.95
C VAL A 56 -11.56 -21.69 -4.79
N ALA A 57 -12.36 -21.91 -3.74
CA ALA A 57 -13.06 -23.19 -3.54
C ALA A 57 -14.03 -23.52 -4.68
N ALA A 58 -14.65 -22.50 -5.28
CA ALA A 58 -15.52 -22.64 -6.44
C ALA A 58 -14.78 -22.76 -7.79
N GLY A 59 -13.44 -22.71 -7.81
CA GLY A 59 -12.63 -22.77 -9.03
C GLY A 59 -12.85 -21.59 -9.98
N THR A 60 -13.20 -20.41 -9.45
CA THR A 60 -13.55 -19.23 -10.26
C THR A 60 -12.33 -18.35 -10.54
N ASP A 61 -12.11 -18.00 -11.80
CA ASP A 61 -11.12 -16.99 -12.19
C ASP A 61 -11.61 -15.55 -11.99
N PRO A 62 -10.71 -14.60 -11.64
CA PRO A 62 -9.25 -14.77 -11.61
C PRO A 62 -8.69 -15.29 -10.27
N TRP A 63 -9.54 -15.53 -9.26
CA TRP A 63 -9.09 -15.98 -7.93
C TRP A 63 -8.33 -17.30 -7.96
N LEU A 64 -8.80 -18.28 -8.74
CA LEU A 64 -8.12 -19.57 -8.88
C LEU A 64 -6.71 -19.40 -9.46
N SER A 65 -6.57 -18.67 -10.56
CA SER A 65 -5.26 -18.37 -11.15
C SER A 65 -4.32 -17.63 -10.18
N GLY A 66 -4.84 -16.65 -9.43
CA GLY A 66 -4.07 -15.95 -8.39
C GLY A 66 -3.63 -16.89 -7.25
N TYR A 67 -4.50 -17.82 -6.84
CA TYR A 67 -4.16 -18.82 -5.83
C TYR A 67 -3.10 -19.82 -6.33
N TYR A 68 -3.17 -20.24 -7.60
CA TYR A 68 -2.10 -21.04 -8.20
C TYR A 68 -0.76 -20.32 -8.23
N LYS A 69 -0.77 -19.01 -8.53
CA LYS A 69 0.44 -18.19 -8.44
C LYS A 69 1.00 -18.14 -7.00
N LEU A 70 0.13 -18.06 -5.99
CA LEU A 70 0.52 -18.11 -4.57
C LEU A 70 1.18 -19.44 -4.19
N ILE A 71 0.53 -20.59 -4.45
CA ILE A 71 1.05 -21.87 -3.97
C ILE A 71 2.31 -22.35 -4.70
N ALA A 72 2.57 -21.81 -5.89
CA ALA A 72 3.80 -22.08 -6.64
C ALA A 72 5.04 -21.40 -6.03
N ASN A 73 4.86 -20.37 -5.19
CA ASN A 73 5.97 -19.67 -4.55
C ASN A 73 6.52 -20.48 -3.36
N SER A 74 7.86 -20.54 -3.25
CA SER A 74 8.54 -21.31 -2.19
C SER A 74 8.29 -20.75 -0.79
N HIS A 75 8.02 -19.45 -0.66
CA HIS A 75 7.65 -18.80 0.60
C HIS A 75 6.26 -19.24 1.09
N ALA A 76 5.38 -19.74 0.21
CA ALA A 76 4.04 -20.19 0.56
C ALA A 76 3.98 -21.62 1.13
N GLN A 77 5.12 -22.27 1.33
CA GLN A 77 5.18 -23.62 1.88
C GLN A 77 5.16 -23.60 3.42
N SER A 78 4.40 -24.52 4.02
CA SER A 78 4.39 -24.70 5.47
C SER A 78 5.70 -25.29 5.96
N GLY A 79 6.06 -25.03 7.22
CA GLY A 79 7.31 -25.52 7.81
C GLY A 79 8.51 -24.63 7.53
N TRP A 80 8.30 -23.43 6.97
CA TRP A 80 9.35 -22.41 6.87
C TRP A 80 9.93 -22.11 8.26
N ALA A 81 11.24 -22.23 8.40
CA ALA A 81 11.97 -21.93 9.62
C ALA A 81 12.50 -20.49 9.57
N ALA A 82 11.93 -19.60 10.40
CA ALA A 82 12.39 -18.23 10.52
C ALA A 82 13.85 -18.16 11.02
N ARG A 83 14.56 -17.10 10.62
CA ARG A 83 15.95 -16.81 11.00
C ARG A 83 16.05 -15.44 11.68
N PRO A 84 15.36 -15.24 12.83
CA PRO A 84 15.30 -13.95 13.48
C PRO A 84 16.68 -13.47 13.92
N GLN A 85 16.90 -12.16 13.79
CA GLN A 85 18.14 -11.50 14.18
C GLN A 85 17.86 -10.48 15.29
N ALA A 86 18.78 -10.35 16.25
CA ALA A 86 18.67 -9.32 17.29
C ALA A 86 18.75 -7.90 16.70
N THR A 87 19.59 -7.73 15.67
CA THR A 87 19.74 -6.50 14.90
C THR A 87 19.59 -6.79 13.41
N VAL A 88 18.74 -6.02 12.74
CA VAL A 88 18.64 -6.01 11.29
C VAL A 88 19.43 -4.82 10.74
N ILE A 89 20.40 -5.08 9.88
CA ILE A 89 21.27 -4.06 9.27
C ILE A 89 20.93 -3.97 7.79
N ARG A 90 20.64 -2.74 7.32
CA ARG A 90 20.48 -2.41 5.90
C ARG A 90 21.41 -1.27 5.49
N GLY A 91 22.29 -1.57 4.54
CA GLY A 91 23.37 -0.71 4.08
C GLY A 91 24.57 -0.70 5.03
N GLY A 92 25.78 -0.72 4.45
CA GLY A 92 27.05 -0.74 5.18
C GLY A 92 27.54 -2.16 5.52
N THR A 93 28.48 -2.26 6.46
CA THR A 93 29.09 -3.54 6.87
C THR A 93 28.11 -4.39 7.68
N GLY A 94 28.08 -5.70 7.40
CA GLY A 94 27.26 -6.66 8.17
C GLY A 94 25.79 -6.69 7.77
N GLU A 95 25.45 -6.18 6.58
CA GLU A 95 24.10 -6.22 6.01
C GLU A 95 23.47 -7.62 6.07
N ASN A 96 22.27 -7.71 6.67
CA ASN A 96 21.57 -8.99 6.87
C ASN A 96 20.04 -8.92 6.67
N TYR A 97 19.50 -7.78 6.23
CA TYR A 97 18.05 -7.56 6.09
C TYR A 97 17.34 -8.54 5.16
N GLY A 98 18.09 -9.23 4.29
CA GLY A 98 17.58 -10.32 3.47
C GLY A 98 16.88 -11.40 4.27
N LEU A 99 17.35 -11.67 5.49
CA LEU A 99 16.72 -12.62 6.39
C LEU A 99 15.30 -12.17 6.77
N LEU A 100 15.11 -10.89 7.06
CA LEU A 100 13.83 -10.34 7.50
C LEU A 100 12.79 -10.34 6.37
N TYR A 101 13.12 -9.82 5.18
CA TYR A 101 12.09 -9.73 4.12
C TYR A 101 11.64 -11.10 3.61
N ASN A 102 12.52 -12.10 3.58
CA ASN A 102 12.14 -13.45 3.15
C ASN A 102 11.20 -14.09 4.19
N ASP A 103 11.49 -13.91 5.48
CA ASP A 103 10.64 -14.42 6.56
C ASP A 103 9.27 -13.71 6.58
N ILE A 104 9.23 -12.39 6.35
CA ILE A 104 7.95 -11.65 6.22
C ILE A 104 7.15 -12.15 5.02
N ALA A 105 7.79 -12.35 3.86
CA ALA A 105 7.12 -12.89 2.68
C ALA A 105 6.56 -14.30 2.94
N ALA A 106 7.31 -15.16 3.63
CA ALA A 106 6.85 -16.48 4.04
C ALA A 106 5.66 -16.40 5.01
N ALA A 107 5.72 -15.51 6.00
CA ALA A 107 4.63 -15.33 6.95
C ALA A 107 3.36 -14.80 6.27
N TYR A 108 3.48 -13.81 5.38
CA TYR A 108 2.36 -13.26 4.62
C TYR A 108 1.69 -14.32 3.74
N GLN A 109 2.47 -15.03 2.94
CA GLN A 109 1.95 -16.04 2.02
C GLN A 109 1.31 -17.22 2.77
N ASN A 110 1.90 -17.66 3.88
CA ASN A 110 1.29 -18.68 4.74
C ASN A 110 0.00 -18.16 5.43
N ALA A 111 -0.06 -16.90 5.85
CA ALA A 111 -1.29 -16.31 6.37
C ALA A 111 -2.41 -16.29 5.31
N LEU A 112 -2.10 -15.93 4.05
CA LEU A 112 -3.07 -15.99 2.96
C LEU A 112 -3.55 -17.42 2.71
N ARG A 113 -2.64 -18.40 2.68
CA ARG A 113 -3.03 -19.81 2.52
C ARG A 113 -3.94 -20.30 3.64
N TRP A 114 -3.68 -19.90 4.88
CA TRP A 114 -4.56 -20.20 6.00
C TRP A 114 -5.95 -19.59 5.81
N TRP A 115 -6.05 -18.30 5.48
CA TRP A 115 -7.34 -17.65 5.24
C TRP A 115 -8.14 -18.28 4.09
N ILE A 116 -7.47 -18.62 2.99
CA ILE A 116 -8.11 -19.16 1.78
C ILE A 116 -8.55 -20.62 1.99
N THR A 117 -7.73 -21.45 2.64
CA THR A 117 -7.96 -22.91 2.71
C THR A 117 -8.41 -23.43 4.06
N GLY A 118 -8.17 -22.69 5.14
CA GLY A 118 -8.34 -23.16 6.52
C GLY A 118 -7.24 -24.09 7.03
N SER A 119 -6.17 -24.33 6.26
CA SER A 119 -5.07 -25.23 6.68
C SER A 119 -4.28 -24.65 7.85
N THR A 120 -4.33 -25.32 9.00
CA THR A 120 -3.63 -24.91 10.23
C THR A 120 -2.12 -24.99 10.10
N ALA A 121 -1.57 -25.87 9.25
CA ALA A 121 -0.12 -25.93 9.02
C ALA A 121 0.44 -24.60 8.50
N HIS A 122 -0.30 -23.87 7.66
CA HIS A 122 0.09 -22.54 7.19
C HIS A 122 -0.12 -21.48 8.27
N GLY A 123 -1.24 -21.51 9.00
CA GLY A 123 -1.48 -20.60 10.11
C GLY A 123 -0.41 -20.70 11.19
N ASP A 124 -0.02 -21.92 11.54
CA ASP A 124 1.04 -22.22 12.50
C ASP A 124 2.41 -21.74 12.00
N THR A 125 2.70 -21.89 10.70
CA THR A 125 3.94 -21.37 10.10
C THR A 125 4.00 -19.85 10.21
N ALA A 126 2.93 -19.14 9.83
CA ALA A 126 2.86 -17.67 9.94
C ALA A 126 3.00 -17.20 11.40
N ARG A 127 2.26 -17.83 12.33
CA ARG A 127 2.39 -17.57 13.77
C ARG A 127 3.82 -17.75 14.26
N ASN A 128 4.46 -18.86 13.92
CA ASN A 128 5.79 -19.19 14.42
C ASN A 128 6.82 -18.14 13.97
N ILE A 129 6.73 -17.67 12.72
CA ILE A 129 7.60 -16.60 12.21
C ILE A 129 7.37 -15.30 13.00
N LEU A 130 6.11 -14.87 13.17
CA LEU A 130 5.75 -13.65 13.93
C LEU A 130 6.26 -13.73 15.38
N ASN A 131 6.06 -14.87 16.04
CA ASN A 131 6.51 -15.09 17.41
C ASN A 131 8.04 -15.10 17.53
N ALA A 132 8.76 -15.71 16.59
CA ALA A 132 10.21 -15.85 16.63
C ALA A 132 10.93 -14.49 16.46
N TRP A 133 10.43 -13.64 15.56
CA TRP A 133 10.98 -12.29 15.37
C TRP A 133 10.62 -11.37 16.54
N SER A 134 9.37 -11.38 17.01
CA SER A 134 8.94 -10.53 18.14
C SER A 134 9.62 -10.85 19.47
N SER A 135 10.17 -12.06 19.64
CA SER A 135 10.98 -12.40 20.81
C SER A 135 12.46 -12.05 20.69
N THR A 136 12.94 -11.69 19.50
CA THR A 136 14.38 -11.63 19.20
C THR A 136 14.82 -10.25 18.73
N LEU A 137 14.07 -9.60 17.83
CA LEU A 137 14.47 -8.35 17.22
C LEU A 137 14.40 -7.20 18.22
N THR A 138 15.50 -6.47 18.36
CA THR A 138 15.63 -5.35 19.31
C THR A 138 16.02 -4.05 18.63
N SER A 139 16.62 -4.09 17.43
CA SER A 139 17.09 -2.89 16.74
C SER A 139 17.17 -3.04 15.23
N ILE A 140 17.05 -1.92 14.53
CA ILE A 140 17.34 -1.77 13.10
C ILE A 140 18.48 -0.77 12.98
N GLY A 141 19.46 -1.07 12.13
CA GLY A 141 20.66 -0.26 11.93
C GLY A 141 21.16 -0.27 10.48
N GLY A 142 22.36 0.27 10.27
CA GLY A 142 22.96 0.46 8.96
C GLY A 142 23.11 1.94 8.59
N ASN A 143 23.35 2.22 7.32
CA ASN A 143 23.44 3.58 6.78
C ASN A 143 22.02 4.21 6.66
N ALA A 144 21.80 5.18 5.77
CA ALA A 144 20.46 5.73 5.53
C ALA A 144 19.40 4.66 5.18
N ASP A 145 19.78 3.57 4.51
CA ASP A 145 18.87 2.51 4.07
C ASP A 145 18.18 1.76 5.23
N ARG A 146 18.63 1.97 6.48
CA ARG A 146 17.90 1.53 7.68
C ARG A 146 16.45 2.04 7.72
N PHE A 147 16.19 3.24 7.20
CA PHE A 147 14.83 3.78 7.11
C PHE A 147 13.98 3.04 6.08
N LEU A 148 14.58 2.54 4.99
CA LEU A 148 13.87 1.64 4.08
C LEU A 148 13.55 0.30 4.74
N ALA A 149 14.45 -0.21 5.60
CA ALA A 149 14.16 -1.42 6.38
C ALA A 149 13.01 -1.20 7.37
N ALA A 150 13.02 -0.11 8.15
CA ALA A 150 11.96 0.20 9.09
C ALA A 150 10.61 0.48 8.42
N GLY A 151 10.63 1.16 7.27
CA GLY A 151 9.45 1.47 6.49
C GLY A 151 8.87 0.23 5.80
N LEU A 152 9.62 -0.31 4.83
CA LEU A 152 9.14 -1.40 3.97
C LEU A 152 8.81 -2.66 4.75
N TYR A 153 9.67 -3.07 5.68
CA TYR A 153 9.45 -4.30 6.41
C TYR A 153 8.47 -4.09 7.56
N GLY A 154 8.46 -2.91 8.18
CA GLY A 154 7.53 -2.62 9.26
C GLY A 154 6.06 -2.63 8.83
N TYR A 155 5.72 -2.01 7.69
CA TYR A 155 4.33 -2.03 7.21
C TYR A 155 3.89 -3.44 6.82
N GLN A 156 4.74 -4.20 6.12
CA GLN A 156 4.42 -5.55 5.70
C GLN A 156 4.23 -6.45 6.92
N PHE A 157 5.11 -6.33 7.92
CA PHE A 157 5.06 -7.19 9.09
C PHE A 157 3.84 -6.91 9.98
N ALA A 158 3.48 -5.64 10.15
CA ALA A 158 2.22 -5.26 10.80
C ALA A 158 0.99 -5.80 10.06
N ASN A 159 1.00 -5.78 8.73
CA ASN A 159 -0.08 -6.37 7.92
C ASN A 159 -0.21 -7.88 8.11
N VAL A 160 0.91 -8.61 8.21
CA VAL A 160 0.87 -10.06 8.52
C VAL A 160 0.33 -10.30 9.94
N ALA A 161 0.78 -9.53 10.92
CA ALA A 161 0.29 -9.64 12.30
C ALA A 161 -1.21 -9.35 12.40
N GLU A 162 -1.71 -8.39 11.62
CA GLU A 162 -3.12 -8.06 11.54
C GLU A 162 -3.95 -9.21 10.95
N LEU A 163 -3.47 -9.86 9.88
CA LEU A 163 -4.09 -11.07 9.34
C LEU A 163 -4.15 -12.22 10.35
N MET A 164 -3.16 -12.30 11.25
CA MET A 164 -3.05 -13.36 12.26
C MET A 164 -3.68 -12.98 13.61
N ARG A 165 -4.30 -11.80 13.73
CA ARG A 165 -4.96 -11.36 14.97
C ARG A 165 -5.96 -12.41 15.45
N GLY A 166 -5.82 -12.84 16.71
CA GLY A 166 -6.68 -13.86 17.32
C GLY A 166 -6.35 -15.31 16.96
N TYR A 167 -5.32 -15.56 16.13
CA TYR A 167 -4.86 -16.92 15.85
C TYR A 167 -4.23 -17.56 17.10
N SER A 168 -4.61 -18.81 17.40
CA SER A 168 -4.18 -19.50 18.62
C SER A 168 -2.66 -19.59 18.75
N GLY A 169 -2.13 -19.14 19.89
CA GLY A 169 -0.70 -19.12 20.22
C GLY A 169 0.08 -17.96 19.63
N PHE A 170 -0.53 -17.05 18.84
CA PHE A 170 0.16 -15.83 18.41
C PHE A 170 0.24 -14.83 19.56
N ASP A 171 1.46 -14.45 19.95
CA ASP A 171 1.70 -13.45 21.00
C ASP A 171 1.60 -12.04 20.42
N LEU A 172 0.35 -11.60 20.21
CA LEU A 172 0.04 -10.29 19.65
C LEU A 172 0.57 -9.14 20.52
N ALA A 173 0.55 -9.28 21.84
CA ALA A 173 0.99 -8.22 22.76
C ALA A 173 2.50 -7.97 22.63
N ARG A 174 3.31 -9.04 22.61
CA ARG A 174 4.75 -8.93 22.36
C ARG A 174 5.04 -8.37 20.96
N PHE A 175 4.27 -8.82 19.97
CA PHE A 175 4.43 -8.32 18.60
C PHE A 175 4.14 -6.81 18.49
N LYS A 176 3.03 -6.33 19.05
CA LYS A 176 2.71 -4.89 19.14
C LYS A 176 3.85 -4.11 19.81
N THR A 177 4.41 -4.65 20.88
CA THR A 177 5.55 -4.04 21.60
C THR A 177 6.78 -3.89 20.70
N MET A 178 7.16 -4.93 19.94
CA MET A 178 8.25 -4.84 18.97
C MET A 178 7.97 -3.77 17.90
N MET A 179 6.75 -3.71 17.36
CA MET A 179 6.39 -2.72 16.35
C MET A 179 6.51 -1.28 16.89
N LEU A 180 6.05 -1.03 18.11
CA LEU A 180 6.08 0.29 18.74
C LEU A 180 7.49 0.71 19.19
N ASN A 181 8.35 -0.23 19.58
CA ASN A 181 9.66 0.09 20.16
C ASN A 181 10.82 0.00 19.16
N VAL A 182 10.70 -0.84 18.12
CA VAL A 182 11.78 -1.06 17.13
C VAL A 182 11.49 -0.33 15.83
N PHE A 183 10.27 -0.47 15.29
CA PHE A 183 9.93 0.09 13.97
C PHE A 183 9.47 1.54 14.07
N TYR A 184 8.43 1.83 14.88
CA TYR A 184 7.83 3.17 14.92
C TYR A 184 8.83 4.32 15.16
N PRO A 185 9.78 4.26 16.12
CA PRO A 185 10.65 5.40 16.41
C PRO A 185 11.52 5.82 15.22
N MET A 186 11.98 4.83 14.44
CA MET A 186 12.78 5.10 13.24
C MET A 186 11.93 5.75 12.14
N ASN A 187 10.72 5.23 11.90
CA ASN A 187 9.81 5.82 10.92
C ASN A 187 9.40 7.25 11.30
N ASN A 188 9.09 7.46 12.58
CA ASN A 188 8.74 8.77 13.11
C ASN A 188 9.92 9.76 13.01
N SER A 189 11.14 9.32 13.33
CA SER A 189 12.33 10.15 13.18
C SER A 189 12.58 10.53 11.72
N PHE A 190 12.35 9.61 10.78
CA PHE A 190 12.49 9.91 9.35
C PHE A 190 11.54 11.02 8.89
N LEU A 191 10.25 10.93 9.22
CA LEU A 191 9.27 11.92 8.78
C LEU A 191 9.44 13.30 9.42
N ASN A 192 10.09 13.39 10.59
CA ASN A 192 10.32 14.65 11.28
C ASN A 192 11.68 15.29 10.95
N ASN A 193 12.73 14.47 10.78
CA ASN A 193 14.11 14.93 10.69
C ASN A 193 14.76 14.65 9.34
N HIS A 194 14.16 13.79 8.49
CA HIS A 194 14.68 13.37 7.18
C HIS A 194 16.16 12.99 7.20
N ASN A 195 16.58 12.22 8.23
CA ASN A 195 17.98 11.83 8.45
C ASN A 195 18.96 13.02 8.37
N ASP A 196 18.57 14.14 8.96
CA ASP A 196 19.33 15.40 9.04
C ASP A 196 19.66 16.02 7.66
N ALA A 197 18.95 15.59 6.62
CA ALA A 197 19.04 16.15 5.28
C ALA A 197 17.93 17.17 5.03
N CYS A 198 18.06 17.94 3.96
CA CYS A 198 16.96 18.80 3.54
C CYS A 198 15.71 18.00 3.19
N ILE A 199 14.53 18.61 3.37
CA ILE A 199 13.25 17.92 3.28
C ILE A 199 12.99 17.24 1.92
N THR A 200 13.58 17.76 0.84
CA THR A 200 13.44 17.22 -0.52
C THR A 200 14.51 16.22 -0.91
N ASN A 201 15.50 15.94 -0.04
CA ASN A 201 16.63 15.07 -0.36
C ASN A 201 16.20 13.65 -0.72
N TYR A 202 15.24 13.11 0.05
CA TYR A 202 14.76 11.76 -0.13
C TYR A 202 13.57 11.72 -1.10
N TRP A 203 13.56 10.71 -1.96
CA TRP A 203 12.48 10.50 -2.94
C TRP A 203 11.17 10.05 -2.28
N ALA A 204 10.05 10.20 -2.98
CA ALA A 204 8.72 9.88 -2.45
C ALA A 204 8.63 8.47 -1.84
N ASN A 205 9.27 7.45 -2.44
CA ASN A 205 9.26 6.08 -1.91
C ASN A 205 9.80 5.94 -0.47
N TRP A 206 10.72 6.82 -0.04
CA TRP A 206 11.27 6.79 1.30
C TRP A 206 10.25 7.27 2.34
N ASP A 207 9.63 8.43 2.11
CA ASP A 207 8.55 8.92 2.95
C ASP A 207 7.39 7.91 2.96
N LEU A 208 6.97 7.42 1.79
CA LEU A 208 5.82 6.53 1.66
C LEU A 208 5.99 5.22 2.41
N CYS A 209 7.17 4.59 2.40
CA CYS A 209 7.36 3.35 3.15
C CYS A 209 7.33 3.59 4.67
N ASN A 210 7.87 4.72 5.14
CA ASN A 210 7.82 5.10 6.55
C ASN A 210 6.39 5.47 6.99
N MET A 211 5.65 6.20 6.15
CA MET A 211 4.22 6.48 6.34
C MET A 211 3.38 5.20 6.40
N ASN A 212 3.60 4.27 5.47
CA ASN A 212 2.94 2.96 5.45
C ASN A 212 3.18 2.20 6.75
N SER A 213 4.40 2.22 7.25
CA SER A 213 4.77 1.55 8.50
C SER A 213 4.02 2.16 9.68
N ILE A 214 4.00 3.49 9.81
CA ILE A 214 3.27 4.18 10.88
C ILE A 214 1.77 3.88 10.80
N LEU A 215 1.17 3.94 9.61
CA LEU A 215 -0.26 3.66 9.44
C LEU A 215 -0.61 2.21 9.79
N ALA A 216 0.17 1.24 9.32
CA ALA A 216 -0.03 -0.17 9.62
C ALA A 216 0.16 -0.48 11.12
N ILE A 217 1.15 0.14 11.76
CA ILE A 217 1.37 0.04 13.21
C ILE A 217 0.21 0.66 13.98
N ALA A 218 -0.30 1.81 13.53
CA ALA A 218 -1.45 2.48 14.14
C ALA A 218 -2.69 1.58 14.14
N ILE A 219 -3.00 0.98 12.98
CA ILE A 219 -4.10 0.02 12.84
C ILE A 219 -3.86 -1.21 13.72
N LEU A 220 -2.67 -1.82 13.67
CA LEU A 220 -2.38 -2.99 14.49
C LEU A 220 -2.52 -2.67 15.99
N CYS A 221 -2.05 -1.52 16.43
CA CYS A 221 -1.98 -1.15 17.85
C CYS A 221 -3.22 -0.43 18.37
N ASP A 222 -4.22 -0.16 17.52
CA ASP A 222 -5.42 0.60 17.86
C ASP A 222 -5.07 2.04 18.31
N ASP A 223 -4.06 2.65 17.66
CA ASP A 223 -3.44 3.93 18.05
C ASP A 223 -3.89 5.08 17.13
N ALA A 224 -4.93 5.79 17.57
CA ALA A 224 -5.52 6.91 16.84
C ALA A 224 -4.52 8.04 16.54
N ALA A 225 -3.61 8.36 17.47
CA ALA A 225 -2.67 9.47 17.28
C ALA A 225 -1.66 9.16 16.16
N LYS A 226 -1.18 7.92 16.07
CA LYS A 226 -0.30 7.49 14.97
C LYS A 226 -1.05 7.38 13.64
N TYR A 227 -2.33 7.01 13.67
CA TYR A 227 -3.18 7.02 12.49
C TYR A 227 -3.31 8.45 11.93
N ASP A 228 -3.69 9.39 12.79
CA ASP A 228 -3.81 10.81 12.44
C ASP A 228 -2.47 11.38 11.96
N GLN A 229 -1.36 11.02 12.61
CA GLN A 229 -0.02 11.41 12.17
C GLN A 229 0.21 11.01 10.71
N ALA A 230 -0.04 9.74 10.35
CA ALA A 230 0.21 9.24 9.01
C ALA A 230 -0.73 9.89 7.97
N VAL A 231 -2.04 9.98 8.26
CA VAL A 231 -3.02 10.58 7.35
C VAL A 231 -2.78 12.07 7.15
N ASN A 232 -2.45 12.81 8.22
CA ASN A 232 -2.10 14.22 8.11
C ASN A 232 -0.81 14.42 7.31
N TYR A 233 0.19 13.55 7.47
CA TYR A 233 1.40 13.62 6.65
C TYR A 233 1.09 13.36 5.16
N PHE A 234 0.19 12.43 4.82
CA PHE A 234 -0.27 12.27 3.44
C PHE A 234 -0.88 13.55 2.87
N LYS A 235 -1.73 14.24 3.65
CA LYS A 235 -2.47 15.42 3.19
C LYS A 235 -1.58 16.67 3.11
N THR A 236 -0.73 16.89 4.11
CA THR A 236 -0.01 18.16 4.32
C THR A 236 1.44 18.00 4.83
N GLY A 237 2.01 16.80 4.79
CA GLY A 237 3.40 16.56 5.18
C GLY A 237 4.39 17.33 4.32
N ALA A 238 5.53 17.72 4.92
CA ALA A 238 6.52 18.57 4.27
C ALA A 238 7.41 17.81 3.26
N GLY A 239 7.56 16.49 3.41
CA GLY A 239 8.40 15.68 2.55
C GLY A 239 7.68 15.10 1.33
N ASN A 240 8.46 14.43 0.48
CA ASN A 240 8.02 13.98 -0.85
C ASN A 240 6.95 12.88 -0.82
N GLY A 241 6.60 12.31 0.33
CA GLY A 241 5.51 11.33 0.47
C GLY A 241 4.12 11.95 0.58
N SER A 242 4.00 13.25 0.91
CA SER A 242 2.69 13.89 0.91
C SER A 242 2.17 14.06 -0.52
N ILE A 243 0.85 13.99 -0.70
CA ILE A 243 0.25 13.78 -2.01
C ILE A 243 0.55 14.90 -3.02
N LYS A 244 0.69 16.15 -2.54
CA LYS A 244 1.05 17.30 -3.39
C LYS A 244 2.53 17.34 -3.76
N HIS A 245 3.42 16.74 -2.96
CA HIS A 245 4.85 16.63 -3.29
C HIS A 245 5.16 15.36 -4.10
N ALA A 246 4.48 14.24 -3.82
CA ALA A 246 4.57 13.01 -4.59
C ALA A 246 4.02 13.16 -6.01
N VAL A 247 3.03 14.04 -6.19
CA VAL A 247 2.40 14.32 -7.49
C VAL A 247 2.38 15.85 -7.72
N PRO A 248 3.52 16.45 -8.07
CA PRO A 248 3.68 17.91 -8.08
C PRO A 248 2.93 18.63 -9.21
N PHE A 249 2.70 17.96 -10.34
CA PHE A 249 2.11 18.58 -11.53
C PHE A 249 0.89 17.79 -12.02
N VAL A 250 -0.22 18.49 -12.27
CA VAL A 250 -1.46 17.91 -12.80
C VAL A 250 -1.68 18.43 -14.21
N TYR A 251 -1.94 17.52 -15.15
CA TYR A 251 -2.23 17.80 -16.55
C TYR A 251 -3.71 17.54 -16.81
N ASP A 252 -4.57 18.46 -16.34
CA ASP A 252 -6.02 18.23 -16.33
C ASP A 252 -6.63 17.99 -17.71
N SER A 253 -6.08 18.61 -18.77
CA SER A 253 -6.51 18.38 -20.15
C SER A 253 -6.30 16.94 -20.64
N GLU A 254 -5.39 16.20 -20.00
CA GLU A 254 -5.08 14.80 -20.32
C GLU A 254 -5.65 13.82 -19.28
N GLY A 255 -6.15 14.32 -18.15
CA GLY A 255 -6.54 13.49 -17.01
C GLY A 255 -5.35 12.76 -16.37
N LEU A 256 -4.14 13.32 -16.48
CA LEU A 256 -2.89 12.73 -15.99
C LEU A 256 -2.21 13.63 -14.96
N ALA A 257 -1.27 13.09 -14.19
CA ALA A 257 -0.45 13.87 -13.27
C ALA A 257 0.96 13.28 -13.17
N GLN A 258 1.99 14.13 -13.12
CA GLN A 258 3.38 13.67 -13.07
C GLN A 258 3.69 13.07 -11.69
N TRP A 259 4.25 11.87 -11.66
CA TRP A 259 4.84 11.31 -10.45
C TRP A 259 6.24 11.88 -10.22
N GLN A 260 6.55 12.26 -8.98
CA GLN A 260 7.78 12.95 -8.61
C GLN A 260 9.06 12.23 -9.07
N GLU A 261 9.11 10.90 -8.98
CA GLU A 261 10.28 10.09 -9.36
C GLU A 261 10.41 9.81 -10.87
N SER A 262 9.49 10.29 -11.71
CA SER A 262 9.47 9.93 -13.15
C SER A 262 10.73 10.35 -13.92
N GLY A 263 11.41 11.40 -13.49
CA GLY A 263 12.69 11.82 -14.09
C GLY A 263 13.90 10.98 -13.66
N ARG A 264 13.77 10.17 -12.60
CA ARG A 264 14.84 9.34 -12.04
C ARG A 264 14.95 8.02 -12.82
N ASP A 265 13.96 7.16 -12.64
CA ASP A 265 13.79 5.90 -13.37
C ASP A 265 12.37 5.33 -13.13
N GLN A 266 11.95 4.42 -13.99
CA GLN A 266 10.62 3.82 -13.90
C GLN A 266 10.52 2.75 -12.81
N GLY A 267 11.63 2.13 -12.41
CA GLY A 267 11.61 1.11 -11.36
C GLY A 267 11.18 1.65 -10.00
N HIS A 268 11.65 2.84 -9.65
CA HIS A 268 11.24 3.54 -8.43
C HIS A 268 9.93 4.30 -8.60
N THR A 269 9.65 4.80 -9.80
CA THR A 269 8.34 5.38 -10.11
C THR A 269 7.22 4.38 -9.87
N VAL A 270 7.31 3.15 -10.41
CA VAL A 270 6.31 2.09 -10.21
C VAL A 270 6.30 1.61 -8.75
N MET A 271 7.45 1.57 -8.07
CA MET A 271 7.52 1.28 -6.63
C MET A 271 6.70 2.29 -5.81
N GLY A 272 6.85 3.58 -6.09
CA GLY A 272 6.14 4.66 -5.41
C GLY A 272 4.62 4.58 -5.59
N ILE A 273 4.16 4.25 -6.80
CA ILE A 273 2.74 3.97 -7.07
C ILE A 273 2.22 2.81 -6.20
N GLY A 274 3.00 1.74 -6.05
CA GLY A 274 2.65 0.63 -5.16
C GLY A 274 2.57 1.03 -3.70
N GLN A 275 3.53 1.80 -3.20
CA GLN A 275 3.55 2.25 -1.80
C GLN A 275 2.37 3.19 -1.50
N MET A 276 2.07 4.14 -2.40
CA MET A 276 0.91 5.02 -2.25
C MET A 276 -0.40 4.24 -2.34
N GLY A 277 -0.47 3.24 -3.22
CA GLY A 277 -1.61 2.32 -3.30
C GLY A 277 -1.85 1.56 -1.99
N ALA A 278 -0.79 1.03 -1.37
CA ALA A 278 -0.88 0.37 -0.08
C ALA A 278 -1.37 1.33 1.03
N PHE A 279 -0.88 2.57 1.04
CA PHE A 279 -1.31 3.59 2.00
C PHE A 279 -2.81 3.89 1.88
N CYS A 280 -3.27 4.18 0.66
CA CYS A 280 -4.67 4.48 0.39
C CYS A 280 -5.58 3.29 0.67
N GLU A 281 -5.15 2.05 0.42
CA GLU A 281 -5.95 0.85 0.72
C GLU A 281 -6.09 0.60 2.22
N MET A 282 -5.01 0.79 3.00
CA MET A 282 -5.09 0.69 4.46
C MET A 282 -6.02 1.75 5.05
N ALA A 283 -5.95 3.00 4.56
CA ALA A 283 -6.87 4.06 4.97
C ALA A 283 -8.33 3.75 4.55
N TRP A 284 -8.53 3.25 3.33
CA TRP A 284 -9.85 2.87 2.81
C TRP A 284 -10.52 1.81 3.68
N ASN A 285 -9.75 0.79 4.10
CA ASN A 285 -10.27 -0.27 4.98
C ASN A 285 -10.59 0.22 6.40
N GLN A 286 -10.17 1.44 6.77
CA GLN A 286 -10.57 2.14 7.98
C GLN A 286 -11.64 3.23 7.74
N GLY A 287 -12.17 3.33 6.51
CA GLY A 287 -13.25 4.25 6.15
C GLY A 287 -12.80 5.62 5.62
N GLU A 288 -11.51 5.83 5.37
CA GLU A 288 -10.97 7.09 4.85
C GLU A 288 -10.67 6.98 3.33
N ASP A 289 -11.32 7.80 2.51
CA ASP A 289 -11.11 7.81 1.05
C ASP A 289 -9.92 8.68 0.62
N LEU A 290 -8.70 8.18 0.81
CA LEU A 290 -7.48 8.84 0.32
C LEU A 290 -7.23 8.59 -1.17
N TYR A 291 -7.85 7.58 -1.77
CA TYR A 291 -7.82 7.37 -3.22
C TYR A 291 -8.48 8.53 -3.98
N GLY A 292 -9.60 9.02 -3.46
CA GLY A 292 -10.36 10.15 -4.02
C GLY A 292 -9.81 11.54 -3.71
N TYR A 293 -8.83 11.64 -2.79
CA TYR A 293 -8.33 12.91 -2.28
C TYR A 293 -7.73 13.80 -3.40
N ASP A 294 -7.94 15.12 -3.25
CA ASP A 294 -7.48 16.16 -4.19
C ASP A 294 -7.88 15.86 -5.65
N ASN A 295 -9.18 15.61 -5.86
CA ASN A 295 -9.78 15.29 -7.16
C ASN A 295 -9.11 14.08 -7.86
N ASN A 296 -8.99 12.98 -7.13
CA ASN A 296 -8.33 11.75 -7.57
C ASN A 296 -6.89 11.99 -8.07
N ARG A 297 -6.11 12.87 -7.41
CA ARG A 297 -4.72 13.19 -7.82
C ARG A 297 -3.86 11.93 -7.96
N PHE A 298 -4.01 10.99 -7.03
CA PHE A 298 -3.28 9.73 -7.11
C PHE A 298 -3.69 8.87 -8.31
N MET A 299 -4.98 8.81 -8.65
CA MET A 299 -5.47 8.10 -9.85
C MET A 299 -4.82 8.64 -11.12
N LYS A 300 -4.79 9.98 -11.27
CA LYS A 300 -4.17 10.66 -12.42
C LYS A 300 -2.68 10.32 -12.52
N ALA A 301 -1.99 10.24 -11.39
CA ALA A 301 -0.58 9.85 -11.35
C ALA A 301 -0.34 8.38 -11.68
N ALA A 302 -1.15 7.47 -11.14
CA ALA A 302 -1.06 6.05 -11.47
C ALA A 302 -1.36 5.78 -12.95
N GLN A 303 -2.34 6.49 -13.54
CA GLN A 303 -2.62 6.45 -14.98
C GLN A 303 -1.45 6.98 -15.82
N TYR A 304 -0.80 8.07 -15.39
CA TYR A 304 0.39 8.64 -16.03
C TYR A 304 1.53 7.63 -16.09
N VAL A 305 1.87 7.03 -14.93
CA VAL A 305 2.95 6.04 -14.82
C VAL A 305 2.62 4.79 -15.63
N ALA A 306 1.38 4.31 -15.57
CA ALA A 306 0.94 3.18 -16.37
C ALA A 306 1.03 3.46 -17.88
N LYS A 307 0.54 4.61 -18.34
CA LYS A 307 0.61 5.03 -19.75
C LYS A 307 2.07 5.02 -20.24
N TYR A 308 2.98 5.60 -19.45
CA TYR A 308 4.39 5.63 -19.82
C TYR A 308 5.04 4.24 -19.87
N ASN A 309 4.74 3.38 -18.90
CA ASN A 309 5.28 2.02 -18.84
C ASN A 309 4.65 1.06 -19.87
N LEU A 310 3.50 1.40 -20.44
CA LEU A 310 2.93 0.75 -21.63
C LEU A 310 3.59 1.19 -22.95
N GLY A 311 4.66 1.98 -22.88
CA GLY A 311 5.41 2.44 -24.06
C GLY A 311 4.83 3.69 -24.73
N GLN A 312 3.81 4.32 -24.15
CA GLN A 312 3.22 5.56 -24.69
C GLN A 312 3.84 6.81 -24.06
N ASP A 313 3.75 7.95 -24.74
CA ASP A 313 4.32 9.19 -24.25
C ASP A 313 3.39 9.92 -23.27
N VAL A 314 4.01 10.71 -22.40
CA VAL A 314 3.37 11.53 -21.39
C VAL A 314 4.06 12.90 -21.33
N PRO A 315 3.34 13.98 -20.98
CA PRO A 315 3.95 15.29 -20.74
C PRO A 315 4.93 15.21 -19.58
N PHE A 316 5.98 16.03 -19.59
CA PHE A 316 6.89 16.13 -18.45
C PHE A 316 7.22 17.59 -18.16
N THR A 317 6.93 18.03 -16.94
CA THR A 317 7.30 19.33 -16.42
C THR A 317 8.59 19.17 -15.63
N LYS A 318 9.55 20.07 -15.90
CA LYS A 318 10.84 20.10 -15.21
C LYS A 318 10.64 19.95 -13.70
N TYR A 319 11.25 18.92 -13.13
CA TYR A 319 11.19 18.64 -11.71
C TYR A 319 12.49 19.06 -11.04
N THR A 320 12.40 19.79 -9.92
CA THR A 320 13.55 20.33 -9.20
C THR A 320 13.50 19.91 -7.74
N TRP A 321 14.65 19.62 -7.14
CA TRP A 321 14.76 19.30 -5.72
C TRP A 321 16.11 19.75 -5.15
N GLY A 322 16.20 19.83 -3.81
CA GLY A 322 17.46 19.98 -3.10
C GLY A 322 17.99 18.62 -2.63
N THR A 323 19.30 18.40 -2.72
CA THR A 323 20.00 17.20 -2.23
C THR A 323 20.96 17.51 -1.09
N GLY A 324 21.23 16.51 -0.25
CA GLY A 324 22.10 16.59 0.92
C GLY A 324 21.57 17.51 2.02
N GLN A 325 22.47 17.93 2.91
CA GLN A 325 22.14 18.83 4.02
C GLN A 325 22.09 20.31 3.59
N SER A 326 22.79 20.67 2.51
CA SER A 326 22.88 22.04 2.00
C SER A 326 21.76 22.43 1.04
N CYS A 327 20.79 21.55 0.79
CA CYS A 327 19.75 21.73 -0.21
C CYS A 327 20.30 22.01 -1.62
N ALA A 328 21.42 21.37 -2.01
CA ALA A 328 22.05 21.65 -3.28
C ALA A 328 21.09 21.39 -4.45
N TYR A 329 20.92 22.38 -5.33
CA TYR A 329 19.96 22.32 -6.43
C TYR A 329 20.24 21.14 -7.36
N GLN A 330 19.17 20.43 -7.73
CA GLN A 330 19.15 19.38 -8.72
C GLN A 330 17.88 19.49 -9.58
N GLU A 331 17.94 18.98 -10.81
CA GLU A 331 16.77 18.97 -11.70
C GLU A 331 16.75 17.76 -12.63
N HIS A 332 15.54 17.38 -13.04
CA HIS A 332 15.26 16.53 -14.18
C HIS A 332 14.45 17.35 -15.18
N THR A 333 14.93 17.42 -16.42
CA THR A 333 14.26 18.16 -17.51
C THR A 333 13.46 17.25 -18.43
N VAL A 334 13.65 15.93 -18.33
CA VAL A 334 12.97 14.92 -19.13
C VAL A 334 12.56 13.73 -18.26
N ILE A 335 11.52 13.01 -18.70
CA ILE A 335 11.17 11.71 -18.13
C ILE A 335 12.25 10.67 -18.46
N SER A 336 12.61 9.82 -17.49
CA SER A 336 13.63 8.79 -17.67
C SER A 336 13.03 7.52 -18.28
N SER A 337 13.67 7.00 -19.32
CA SER A 337 13.35 5.70 -19.94
C SER A 337 14.01 4.51 -19.23
N ALA A 338 14.85 4.75 -18.20
CA ALA A 338 15.48 3.70 -17.44
C ALA A 338 14.40 2.81 -16.78
N SER A 339 14.52 1.49 -16.98
CA SER A 339 13.56 0.48 -16.52
C SER A 339 12.12 0.65 -17.03
N ARG A 340 11.91 1.36 -18.14
CA ARG A 340 10.56 1.54 -18.73
C ARG A 340 9.95 0.18 -19.09
N GLY A 341 8.70 -0.03 -18.67
CA GLY A 341 7.99 -1.30 -18.84
C GLY A 341 8.25 -2.31 -17.72
N GLN A 342 8.92 -1.91 -16.63
CA GLN A 342 9.13 -2.79 -15.49
C GLN A 342 7.79 -3.27 -14.90
N LEU A 343 7.69 -4.58 -14.67
CA LEU A 343 6.56 -5.21 -14.03
C LEU A 343 6.78 -5.30 -12.51
N ARG A 344 5.74 -4.97 -11.74
CA ARG A 344 5.67 -5.08 -10.27
C ARG A 344 4.25 -5.42 -9.84
N PRO A 345 4.05 -6.02 -8.65
CA PRO A 345 2.72 -6.40 -8.17
C PRO A 345 2.02 -5.23 -7.47
N VAL A 346 1.66 -4.21 -8.26
CA VAL A 346 1.11 -2.94 -7.76
C VAL A 346 -0.19 -2.53 -8.45
N TRP A 347 -0.63 -3.28 -9.47
CA TRP A 347 -1.65 -2.81 -10.39
C TRP A 347 -3.02 -3.35 -10.05
N GLU A 348 -3.12 -4.55 -9.46
CA GLU A 348 -4.41 -5.15 -9.10
C GLU A 348 -5.15 -4.35 -8.02
N ILE A 349 -4.43 -3.90 -6.99
CA ILE A 349 -4.98 -3.06 -5.91
C ILE A 349 -5.63 -1.79 -6.47
N LEU A 350 -4.97 -1.14 -7.43
CA LEU A 350 -5.46 0.08 -8.07
C LEU A 350 -6.60 -0.20 -9.05
N HIS A 351 -6.44 -1.23 -9.90
CA HIS A 351 -7.43 -1.61 -10.89
C HIS A 351 -8.77 -1.91 -10.22
N PHE A 352 -8.80 -2.80 -9.22
CA PHE A 352 -10.04 -3.20 -8.58
C PHE A 352 -10.62 -2.10 -7.70
N HIS A 353 -9.79 -1.24 -7.09
CA HIS A 353 -10.30 -0.05 -6.40
C HIS A 353 -11.07 0.85 -7.38
N TYR A 354 -10.40 1.36 -8.42
CA TYR A 354 -11.02 2.36 -9.29
C TYR A 354 -12.14 1.79 -10.16
N THR A 355 -11.96 0.61 -10.76
CA THR A 355 -12.97 0.05 -11.68
C THR A 355 -14.16 -0.59 -10.99
N ARG A 356 -13.96 -1.20 -9.80
CA ARG A 356 -15.00 -2.01 -9.15
C ARG A 356 -15.55 -1.41 -7.86
N ARG A 357 -14.83 -0.53 -7.17
CA ARG A 357 -15.36 0.22 -6.01
C ARG A 357 -15.85 1.61 -6.41
N LYS A 358 -15.08 2.32 -7.25
CA LYS A 358 -15.41 3.70 -7.68
C LYS A 358 -16.09 3.78 -9.04
N TYR A 359 -16.12 2.69 -9.82
CA TYR A 359 -16.67 2.65 -11.18
C TYR A 359 -16.08 3.71 -12.13
N LEU A 360 -14.80 4.03 -11.95
CA LEU A 360 -14.06 4.99 -12.76
C LEU A 360 -13.30 4.29 -13.89
N SER A 361 -13.18 4.98 -15.03
CA SER A 361 -12.40 4.50 -16.17
C SER A 361 -10.91 4.74 -15.94
N VAL A 362 -10.14 3.66 -15.84
CA VAL A 362 -8.67 3.68 -15.68
C VAL A 362 -8.00 2.75 -16.70
N PRO A 363 -8.04 3.09 -18.01
CA PRO A 363 -7.62 2.17 -19.07
C PRO A 363 -6.16 1.74 -18.98
N TYR A 364 -5.24 2.62 -18.59
CA TYR A 364 -3.81 2.31 -18.54
C TYR A 364 -3.45 1.44 -17.33
N ILE A 365 -4.02 1.75 -16.15
CA ILE A 365 -3.91 0.89 -14.97
C ILE A 365 -4.48 -0.50 -15.28
N SER A 366 -5.61 -0.58 -15.99
CA SER A 366 -6.24 -1.85 -16.34
C SER A 366 -5.40 -2.67 -17.33
N GLN A 367 -4.75 -2.03 -18.29
CA GLN A 367 -3.81 -2.69 -19.22
C GLN A 367 -2.56 -3.18 -18.49
N MET A 368 -1.97 -2.37 -17.60
CA MET A 368 -0.84 -2.82 -16.77
C MET A 368 -1.23 -3.99 -15.86
N ALA A 369 -2.39 -3.93 -15.21
CA ALA A 369 -2.90 -5.05 -14.40
C ALA A 369 -3.07 -6.32 -15.23
N ALA A 370 -3.56 -6.21 -16.47
CA ALA A 370 -3.66 -7.35 -17.38
C ALA A 370 -2.29 -7.95 -17.78
N GLN A 371 -1.25 -7.13 -17.96
CA GLN A 371 0.10 -7.62 -18.28
C GLN A 371 0.78 -8.34 -17.10
N VAL A 372 0.43 -7.96 -15.86
CA VAL A 372 1.03 -8.55 -14.65
C VAL A 372 0.28 -9.79 -14.16
N ARG A 373 -0.98 -9.96 -14.55
CA ARG A 373 -1.84 -11.07 -14.10
C ARG A 373 -1.35 -12.46 -14.56
N PRO A 374 -1.46 -13.49 -13.71
CA PRO A 374 -1.78 -13.42 -12.27
C PRO A 374 -0.62 -12.80 -11.48
N GLU A 375 -0.95 -11.79 -10.67
CA GLU A 375 0.01 -11.03 -9.87
C GLU A 375 0.58 -11.91 -8.74
N GLY A 376 1.90 -12.04 -8.70
CA GLY A 376 2.65 -12.78 -7.68
C GLY A 376 3.17 -11.90 -6.55
N GLY A 377 4.20 -12.35 -5.86
CA GLY A 377 4.85 -11.63 -4.76
C GLY A 377 6.08 -12.38 -4.27
N GLY A 378 6.76 -11.88 -3.23
CA GLY A 378 7.88 -12.57 -2.59
C GLY A 378 8.92 -13.13 -3.57
N GLY A 379 9.61 -12.25 -4.28
CA GLY A 379 10.71 -12.62 -5.18
C GLY A 379 10.31 -12.86 -6.65
N ASP A 380 9.02 -12.94 -6.97
CA ASP A 380 8.52 -13.13 -8.35
C ASP A 380 8.96 -12.03 -9.34
N TYR A 381 9.33 -10.84 -8.83
CA TYR A 381 9.71 -9.67 -9.62
C TYR A 381 11.16 -9.23 -9.33
N GLY A 382 12.00 -10.15 -8.85
CA GLY A 382 13.42 -9.93 -8.55
C GLY A 382 13.85 -10.62 -7.27
N SER A 383 15.07 -11.16 -7.24
CA SER A 383 15.59 -11.94 -6.09
C SER A 383 16.18 -11.08 -4.97
N THR A 384 16.42 -9.79 -5.22
CA THR A 384 16.93 -8.82 -4.24
C THR A 384 15.79 -8.05 -3.58
N SER A 385 16.09 -7.13 -2.65
CA SER A 385 15.07 -6.36 -1.91
C SER A 385 13.94 -5.80 -2.79
N GLY A 386 14.25 -5.38 -4.03
CA GLY A 386 13.27 -4.79 -4.93
C GLY A 386 12.05 -5.70 -5.23
N GLY A 387 12.25 -7.02 -5.29
CA GLY A 387 11.17 -8.00 -5.47
C GLY A 387 10.36 -8.29 -4.20
N PHE A 388 10.68 -7.60 -3.10
CA PHE A 388 10.05 -7.71 -1.78
C PHE A 388 9.60 -6.35 -1.23
N ASP A 389 9.67 -5.28 -2.04
CA ASP A 389 9.17 -3.95 -1.63
C ASP A 389 7.63 -3.94 -1.45
N GLN A 390 6.94 -4.87 -2.12
CA GLN A 390 5.49 -5.05 -2.07
C GLN A 390 5.12 -6.50 -1.70
N THR A 391 3.99 -6.66 -1.02
CA THR A 391 3.47 -7.97 -0.60
C THR A 391 2.94 -8.80 -1.77
N GLY A 392 2.27 -8.14 -2.72
CA GLY A 392 1.73 -8.73 -3.94
C GLY A 392 0.49 -9.62 -3.73
N PHE A 393 0.29 -10.53 -4.69
CA PHE A 393 -0.87 -11.45 -4.78
C PHE A 393 -2.23 -10.73 -4.93
N GLY A 394 -2.25 -9.57 -5.60
CA GLY A 394 -3.46 -8.78 -5.76
C GLY A 394 -4.55 -9.44 -6.61
N THR A 395 -4.21 -10.35 -7.53
CA THR A 395 -5.20 -11.07 -8.35
C THR A 395 -6.15 -11.92 -7.51
N VAL A 396 -5.64 -12.57 -6.45
CA VAL A 396 -6.48 -13.36 -5.54
C VAL A 396 -7.10 -12.49 -4.43
N MET A 397 -6.41 -11.42 -4.01
CA MET A 397 -6.86 -10.65 -2.84
C MET A 397 -7.79 -9.47 -3.17
N TYR A 398 -7.62 -8.81 -4.30
CA TYR A 398 -8.37 -7.57 -4.60
C TYR A 398 -9.47 -7.74 -5.63
N ALA A 399 -9.54 -8.88 -6.34
CA ALA A 399 -10.58 -9.14 -7.32
C ALA A 399 -11.99 -9.02 -6.71
N LYS A 400 -12.95 -8.47 -7.46
CA LYS A 400 -14.31 -8.13 -6.99
C LYS A 400 -15.43 -8.73 -7.83
#